data_AF-A0A847S8D4-F1
#
_entry.id   AF-A0A847S8D4-F1
#
_cell.length_a   1.000
_cell.length_b   1.000
_cell.length_c   1.000
_cell.angle_alpha   90.00
_cell.angle_beta   90.00
_cell.angle_gamma   90.00
#
_symmetry.space_group_name_H-M   'P 1'
#
loop_
_entity.id
_entity.type
_entity.pdbx_description
1 polymer ?
#
loop_
_entity_poly.entity_id
_entity_poly.type
_entity_poly.pdbx_seq_one_letter_code
_entity_poly.pdbx_strand_id
1 'polypeptide(L)'
;MSENPLLAPIHGITLEDYSAACAKLGSGLSEADVATALGVELPVWQEANLLWPERMKQDASFEIVTLFGQYFGQADQHPKFSNLKANTSAEGNANTERIKSDKAFYQELEVARNTAYEYGLDGAQWVADKYGITLGDFQIAASIWSEQIHQDIQANFEAYTSQQDAYKAKYQQLFADAQGGNVADDIQF
;
A
#
# COMPACT_ATOMS: atom_id res chain seq x y z
N MET A 1 -8.10 -35.74 16.12
CA MET A 1 -7.37 -35.21 14.94
C MET A 1 -6.09 -34.61 15.48
N SER A 2 -4.93 -34.93 14.92
CA SER A 2 -3.67 -34.27 15.29
C SER A 2 -3.70 -32.84 14.77
N GLU A 3 -3.52 -31.84 15.64
CA GLU A 3 -3.34 -30.45 15.22
C GLU A 3 -2.14 -30.37 14.25
N ASN A 4 -2.27 -29.59 13.17
CA ASN A 4 -1.17 -29.38 12.23
C ASN A 4 0.00 -28.72 12.99
N PRO A 5 1.15 -29.41 13.17
CA PRO A 5 2.24 -28.91 14.00
C PRO A 5 2.86 -27.62 13.43
N LEU A 6 2.67 -27.35 12.14
CA LEU A 6 3.12 -26.13 11.49
C LEU A 6 2.31 -24.89 11.91
N LEU A 7 1.15 -25.06 12.58
CA LEU A 7 0.36 -23.96 13.14
C LEU A 7 0.82 -23.51 14.53
N ALA A 8 1.77 -24.21 15.16
CA ALA A 8 2.28 -23.82 16.47
C ALA A 8 2.85 -22.37 16.45
N PRO A 9 2.59 -21.51 17.45
CA PRO A 9 3.11 -20.15 17.44
C PRO A 9 4.63 -20.07 17.31
N ILE A 10 5.14 -19.09 16.55
CA ILE A 10 6.57 -18.82 16.39
C ILE A 10 6.95 -17.70 17.35
N HIS A 11 7.78 -17.98 18.35
CA HIS A 11 8.09 -17.06 19.45
C HIS A 11 6.84 -16.49 20.17
N GLY A 12 5.75 -17.27 20.23
CA GLY A 12 4.48 -16.82 20.79
C GLY A 12 3.60 -16.00 19.83
N ILE A 13 4.05 -15.75 18.59
CA ILE A 13 3.28 -15.10 17.54
C ILE A 13 2.46 -16.16 16.82
N THR A 14 1.13 -16.08 16.93
CA THR A 14 0.19 -17.00 16.26
C THR A 14 0.12 -16.69 14.76
N LEU A 15 -0.47 -17.60 13.97
CA LEU A 15 -0.71 -17.33 12.55
C LEU A 15 -1.66 -16.13 12.37
N GLU A 16 -2.66 -15.99 13.24
CA GLU A 16 -3.60 -14.87 13.24
C GLU A 16 -2.89 -13.53 13.51
N ASP A 17 -2.04 -13.49 14.55
CA ASP A 17 -1.22 -12.32 14.88
C ASP A 17 -0.31 -11.93 13.71
N TYR A 18 0.37 -12.92 13.12
CA TYR A 18 1.26 -12.70 11.98
C TYR A 18 0.52 -12.19 10.74
N SER A 19 -0.63 -12.79 10.42
CA SER A 19 -1.43 -12.39 9.25
C SER A 19 -1.95 -10.97 9.39
N ALA A 20 -2.42 -10.61 10.59
CA ALA A 20 -2.84 -9.25 10.90
C ALA A 20 -1.67 -8.26 10.84
N ALA A 21 -0.50 -8.64 11.35
CA ALA A 21 0.72 -7.84 11.26
C ALA A 21 1.12 -7.57 9.80
N CYS A 22 1.13 -8.58 8.92
CA CYS A 22 1.40 -8.41 7.50
C CYS A 22 0.42 -7.45 6.83
N ALA A 23 -0.87 -7.56 7.14
CA ALA A 23 -1.87 -6.63 6.62
C ALA A 23 -1.59 -5.19 7.07
N LYS A 24 -1.22 -4.99 8.34
CA LYS A 24 -0.90 -3.66 8.87
C LYS A 24 0.41 -3.08 8.32
N LEU A 25 1.42 -3.90 8.05
CA LEU A 25 2.61 -3.46 7.30
C LEU A 25 2.19 -2.97 5.90
N GLY A 26 1.31 -3.69 5.21
CA GLY A 26 0.73 -3.24 3.94
C GLY A 26 -0.06 -1.93 4.05
N SER A 27 -0.66 -1.68 5.21
CA SER A 27 -1.34 -0.42 5.56
C SER A 27 -0.42 0.65 6.16
N GLY A 28 0.90 0.45 6.11
CA GLY A 28 1.90 1.47 6.45
C GLY A 28 2.38 1.51 7.91
N LEU A 29 2.05 0.53 8.75
CA LEU A 29 2.73 0.40 10.05
C LEU A 29 4.21 0.01 9.84
N SER A 30 5.08 0.45 10.74
CA SER A 30 6.48 0.01 10.73
C SER A 30 6.64 -1.36 11.39
N GLU A 31 7.74 -2.07 11.09
CA GLU A 31 8.07 -3.32 11.81
C GLU A 31 8.24 -3.09 13.32
N ALA A 32 8.70 -1.92 13.73
CA ALA A 32 8.84 -1.56 15.14
C ALA A 32 7.47 -1.40 15.82
N ASP A 33 6.49 -0.78 15.14
CA ASP A 33 5.11 -0.68 15.64
C ASP A 33 4.47 -2.07 15.75
N VAL A 34 4.72 -2.94 14.75
CA VAL A 34 4.25 -4.32 14.76
C VAL A 34 4.85 -5.11 15.93
N ALA A 35 6.16 -5.09 16.11
CA ALA A 35 6.84 -5.78 17.20
C ALA A 35 6.30 -5.30 18.57
N THR A 36 6.14 -3.99 18.72
CA THR A 36 5.55 -3.37 19.92
C THR A 36 4.12 -3.84 20.17
N ALA A 37 3.27 -3.86 19.12
CA ALA A 37 1.87 -4.31 19.20
C ALA A 37 1.76 -5.79 19.61
N LEU A 38 2.68 -6.61 19.13
CA LEU A 38 2.76 -8.03 19.45
C LEU A 38 3.38 -8.31 20.82
N GLY A 39 4.00 -7.32 21.45
CA GLY A 39 4.68 -7.46 22.74
C GLY A 39 6.00 -8.23 22.63
N VAL A 40 6.68 -8.15 21.49
CA VAL A 40 7.95 -8.84 21.21
C VAL A 40 9.05 -7.85 20.81
N GLU A 41 10.31 -8.28 20.89
CA GLU A 41 11.42 -7.48 20.37
C GLU A 41 11.45 -7.51 18.83
N LEU A 42 11.96 -6.44 18.20
CA LEU A 42 12.04 -6.34 16.74
C LEU A 42 12.75 -7.54 16.09
N PRO A 43 13.90 -8.05 16.60
CA PRO A 43 14.53 -9.24 16.03
C PRO A 43 13.64 -10.49 16.11
N VAL A 44 12.79 -10.61 17.13
CA VAL A 44 11.85 -11.73 17.29
C VAL A 44 10.75 -11.65 16.23
N TRP A 45 10.23 -10.45 15.96
CA TRP A 45 9.32 -10.23 14.84
C TRP A 45 9.97 -10.61 13.50
N GLN A 46 11.19 -10.10 13.25
CA GLN A 46 11.90 -10.33 12.00
C GLN A 46 12.18 -11.82 11.75
N GLU A 47 12.56 -12.57 12.79
CA GLU A 47 12.73 -14.02 12.70
C GLU A 47 11.40 -14.72 12.39
N ALA A 48 10.31 -14.38 13.09
CA ALA A 48 8.99 -14.94 12.79
C ALA A 48 8.51 -14.62 11.37
N ASN A 49 8.78 -13.41 10.87
CA ASN A 49 8.43 -12.95 9.53
C ASN A 49 9.18 -13.74 8.43
N LEU A 50 10.34 -14.34 8.75
CA LEU A 50 11.04 -15.26 7.87
C LEU A 50 10.50 -16.70 7.99
N LEU A 51 10.19 -17.15 9.21
CA LEU A 51 9.81 -18.55 9.45
C LEU A 51 8.37 -18.88 9.03
N TRP A 52 7.43 -17.95 9.12
CA TRP A 52 6.05 -18.20 8.67
C TRP A 52 5.95 -18.53 7.17
N PRO A 53 6.58 -17.76 6.25
CA PRO A 53 6.66 -18.14 4.84
C PRO A 53 7.30 -19.51 4.61
N GLU A 54 8.34 -19.87 5.38
CA GLU A 54 8.94 -21.21 5.29
C GLU A 54 7.97 -22.32 5.70
N ARG A 55 7.14 -22.10 6.73
CA ARG A 55 6.09 -23.05 7.10
C ARG A 55 5.00 -23.18 6.05
N MET A 56 4.60 -22.06 5.43
CA MET A 56 3.65 -22.09 4.31
C MET A 56 4.20 -22.91 3.14
N LYS A 57 5.50 -22.83 2.85
CA LYS A 57 6.16 -23.67 1.82
C LYS A 57 6.17 -25.15 2.18
N GLN A 58 6.31 -25.48 3.47
CA GLN A 58 6.34 -26.86 3.96
C GLN A 58 4.95 -27.49 4.06
N ASP A 59 3.90 -26.68 4.18
CA ASP A 59 2.52 -27.15 4.31
C ASP A 59 1.91 -27.57 2.96
N ALA A 60 2.04 -28.86 2.65
CA ALA A 60 1.44 -29.46 1.46
C ALA A 60 -0.11 -29.48 1.47
N SER A 61 -0.75 -29.21 2.62
CA SER A 61 -2.21 -29.19 2.75
C SER A 61 -2.84 -27.85 2.38
N PHE A 62 -2.02 -26.80 2.21
CA PHE A 62 -2.44 -25.41 2.00
C PHE A 62 -3.30 -24.82 3.13
N GLU A 63 -3.37 -25.48 4.29
CA GLU A 63 -4.12 -25.03 5.46
C GLU A 63 -3.58 -23.68 5.98
N ILE A 64 -2.25 -23.53 6.11
CA ILE A 64 -1.63 -22.30 6.63
C ILE A 64 -1.90 -21.13 5.69
N VAL A 65 -1.76 -21.33 4.37
CA VAL A 65 -2.00 -20.28 3.37
C VAL A 65 -3.47 -19.86 3.36
N THR A 66 -4.39 -20.83 3.51
CA THR A 66 -5.83 -20.57 3.56
C THR A 66 -6.18 -19.74 4.81
N LEU A 67 -5.70 -20.16 5.98
CA LEU A 67 -5.94 -19.44 7.23
C LEU A 67 -5.26 -18.06 7.22
N PHE A 68 -4.06 -17.95 6.66
CA PHE A 68 -3.38 -16.67 6.49
C PHE A 68 -4.23 -15.67 5.71
N GLY A 69 -4.75 -16.07 4.54
CA GLY A 69 -5.60 -15.21 3.73
C GLY A 69 -6.89 -14.77 4.47
N GLN A 70 -7.49 -15.70 5.23
CA GLN A 70 -8.67 -15.40 6.04
C GLN A 70 -8.35 -14.36 7.14
N TYR A 71 -7.30 -14.58 7.93
CA TYR A 71 -6.92 -13.67 9.01
C TYR A 71 -6.41 -12.33 8.49
N PHE A 72 -5.70 -12.31 7.36
CA PHE A 72 -5.26 -11.10 6.68
C PHE A 72 -6.46 -10.21 6.31
N GLY A 73 -7.52 -10.80 5.73
CA GLY A 73 -8.75 -10.08 5.40
C GLY A 73 -9.56 -9.60 6.62
N GLN A 74 -9.24 -10.10 7.82
CA GLN A 74 -9.89 -9.74 9.09
C GLN A 74 -8.99 -8.88 9.98
N ALA A 75 -7.84 -8.42 9.49
CA ALA A 75 -6.82 -7.73 10.28
C ALA A 75 -7.32 -6.46 11.01
N ASP A 76 -8.34 -5.78 10.47
CA ASP A 76 -8.94 -4.61 11.12
C ASP A 76 -9.74 -4.95 12.39
N GLN A 77 -10.17 -6.19 12.54
CA GLN A 77 -10.87 -6.69 13.72
C GLN A 77 -9.90 -7.23 14.79
N HIS A 78 -8.61 -7.36 14.44
CA HIS A 78 -7.63 -7.98 15.30
C HIS A 78 -7.33 -7.10 16.54
N PRO A 79 -7.46 -7.63 17.78
CA PRO A 79 -7.45 -6.81 19.00
C PRO A 79 -6.13 -6.07 19.25
N LYS A 80 -4.99 -6.63 18.80
CA LYS A 80 -3.67 -5.99 18.94
C LYS A 80 -3.44 -4.85 17.94
N PHE A 81 -4.19 -4.80 16.85
CA PHE A 81 -3.93 -3.93 15.70
C PHE A 81 -5.11 -3.01 15.32
N SER A 82 -6.31 -3.27 15.82
CA SER A 82 -7.54 -2.55 15.46
C SER A 82 -7.49 -1.06 15.77
N ASN A 83 -6.70 -0.66 16.78
CA ASN A 83 -6.54 0.73 17.19
C ASN A 83 -5.22 1.36 16.72
N LEU A 84 -4.35 0.59 16.05
CA LEU A 84 -3.06 1.10 15.58
C LEU A 84 -3.21 1.67 14.17
N LYS A 85 -2.72 2.89 14.01
CA LYS A 85 -2.58 3.56 12.74
C LYS A 85 -1.10 3.82 12.49
N ALA A 86 -0.72 3.82 11.22
CA ALA A 86 0.61 4.25 10.82
C ALA A 86 0.90 5.62 11.43
N ASN A 87 2.12 5.82 11.94
CA ASN A 87 2.54 7.11 12.46
C ASN A 87 2.83 8.05 11.27
N THR A 88 1.78 8.63 10.73
CA THR A 88 1.83 9.57 9.61
C THR A 88 2.07 10.98 10.13
N SER A 89 2.83 11.77 9.37
CA SER A 89 3.00 13.19 9.68
C SER A 89 1.65 13.92 9.70
N ALA A 90 1.57 15.08 10.35
CA ALA A 90 0.36 15.90 10.31
C ALA A 90 -0.07 16.23 8.87
N GLU A 91 0.90 16.43 7.98
CA GLU A 91 0.69 16.61 6.54
C GLU A 91 0.18 15.34 5.87
N GLY A 92 0.75 14.17 6.19
CA GLY A 92 0.26 12.87 5.69
C GLY A 92 -1.19 12.61 6.08
N ASN A 93 -1.56 12.91 7.32
CA ASN A 93 -2.95 12.82 7.77
C ASN A 93 -3.88 13.78 7.01
N ALA A 94 -3.45 15.03 6.81
CA ALA A 94 -4.23 15.99 6.02
C ALA A 94 -4.40 15.54 4.57
N ASN A 95 -3.37 14.96 3.96
CA ASN A 95 -3.41 14.40 2.61
C ASN A 95 -4.31 13.17 2.51
N THR A 96 -4.30 12.28 3.51
CA THR A 96 -5.19 11.12 3.60
C THR A 96 -6.67 11.51 3.71
N GLU A 97 -6.99 12.58 4.43
CA GLU A 97 -8.36 13.11 4.44
C GLU A 97 -8.69 13.80 3.11
N ARG A 98 -7.74 14.59 2.58
CA ARG A 98 -7.93 15.32 1.32
C ARG A 98 -8.20 14.39 0.14
N ILE A 99 -7.46 13.29 0.00
CA ILE A 99 -7.65 12.35 -1.13
C ILE A 99 -9.05 11.71 -1.11
N LYS A 100 -9.73 11.68 0.03
CA LYS A 100 -11.11 11.17 0.19
C LYS A 100 -12.18 12.23 -0.05
N SER A 101 -11.84 13.52 0.02
CA SER A 101 -12.79 14.65 -0.12
C SER A 101 -12.58 15.54 -1.36
N ASP A 102 -11.42 15.44 -2.02
CA ASP A 102 -11.03 16.24 -3.19
C ASP A 102 -10.75 15.30 -4.39
N LYS A 103 -11.75 15.17 -5.27
CA LYS A 103 -11.68 14.32 -6.47
C LYS A 103 -10.50 14.70 -7.38
N ALA A 104 -10.24 15.99 -7.55
CA ALA A 104 -9.18 16.45 -8.43
C ALA A 104 -7.80 16.04 -7.90
N PHE A 105 -7.62 16.11 -6.56
CA PHE A 105 -6.41 15.63 -5.91
C PHE A 105 -6.24 14.10 -6.02
N TYR A 106 -7.32 13.33 -5.86
CA TYR A 106 -7.28 11.88 -6.12
C TYR A 106 -6.86 11.57 -7.57
N GLN A 107 -7.51 12.17 -8.55
CA GLN A 107 -7.22 11.95 -9.97
C GLN A 107 -5.80 12.36 -10.34
N GLU A 108 -5.30 13.45 -9.76
CA GLU A 108 -3.91 13.87 -9.96
C GLU A 108 -2.93 12.81 -9.43
N LEU A 109 -3.13 12.32 -8.21
CA LEU A 109 -2.24 11.32 -7.62
C LEU A 109 -2.38 9.95 -8.27
N GLU A 110 -3.55 9.60 -8.82
CA GLU A 110 -3.73 8.39 -9.61
C GLU A 110 -2.88 8.42 -10.88
N VAL A 111 -2.91 9.56 -11.59
CA VAL A 111 -2.04 9.78 -12.75
C VAL A 111 -0.56 9.76 -12.34
N ALA A 112 -0.19 10.45 -11.26
CA ALA A 112 1.18 10.46 -10.76
C ALA A 112 1.71 9.05 -10.48
N ARG A 113 0.92 8.24 -9.76
CA ARG A 113 1.25 6.84 -9.42
C ARG A 113 1.44 6.00 -10.69
N ASN A 114 0.52 6.12 -11.65
CA ASN A 114 0.58 5.34 -12.88
C ASN A 114 1.79 5.76 -13.75
N THR A 115 2.07 7.06 -13.86
CA THR A 115 3.24 7.57 -14.58
C THR A 115 4.55 7.14 -13.91
N ALA A 116 4.61 7.08 -12.57
CA ALA A 116 5.79 6.58 -11.87
C ALA A 116 6.11 5.13 -12.27
N TYR A 117 5.10 4.26 -12.41
CA TYR A 117 5.28 2.90 -12.90
C TYR A 117 5.81 2.86 -14.35
N GLU A 118 5.35 3.77 -15.22
CA GLU A 118 5.88 3.90 -16.60
C GLU A 118 7.40 4.21 -16.61
N TYR A 119 7.90 4.87 -15.57
CA TYR A 119 9.33 5.20 -15.39
C TYR A 119 10.10 4.15 -14.55
N GLY A 120 9.50 3.00 -14.26
CA GLY A 120 10.13 1.92 -13.48
C GLY A 120 10.25 2.19 -11.98
N LEU A 121 9.52 3.19 -11.46
CA LEU A 121 9.44 3.49 -10.03
C LEU A 121 8.25 2.74 -9.40
N ASP A 122 8.35 2.42 -8.12
CA ASP A 122 7.17 2.00 -7.36
C ASP A 122 6.29 3.22 -7.07
N GLY A 123 5.25 3.42 -7.87
CA GLY A 123 4.33 4.54 -7.74
C GLY A 123 3.59 4.58 -6.41
N ALA A 124 3.26 3.43 -5.82
CA ALA A 124 2.58 3.39 -4.52
C ALA A 124 3.54 3.85 -3.42
N GLN A 125 4.78 3.37 -3.45
CA GLN A 125 5.81 3.84 -2.53
C GLN A 125 6.11 5.32 -2.72
N TRP A 126 6.16 5.81 -3.97
CA TRP A 126 6.39 7.23 -4.25
C TRP A 126 5.29 8.12 -3.66
N VAL A 127 4.01 7.73 -3.80
CA VAL A 127 2.89 8.46 -3.19
C VAL A 127 2.98 8.43 -1.66
N ALA A 128 3.34 7.28 -1.08
CA ALA A 128 3.52 7.16 0.36
C ALA A 128 4.66 8.08 0.86
N ASP A 129 5.80 8.09 0.19
CA ASP A 129 6.96 8.90 0.56
C ASP A 129 6.71 10.40 0.41
N LYS A 130 6.01 10.82 -0.65
CA LYS A 130 5.77 12.23 -0.95
C LYS A 130 4.58 12.83 -0.23
N TYR A 131 3.52 12.05 -0.03
CA TYR A 131 2.25 12.55 0.49
C TYR A 131 1.83 11.92 1.80
N GLY A 132 2.53 10.89 2.29
CA GLY A 132 2.14 10.16 3.50
C GLY A 132 0.86 9.35 3.34
N ILE A 133 0.41 9.11 2.10
CA ILE A 133 -0.82 8.37 1.78
C ILE A 133 -0.44 6.91 1.53
N THR A 134 -0.99 6.02 2.35
CA THR A 134 -0.75 4.58 2.24
C THR A 134 -1.46 3.98 1.02
N LEU A 135 -1.00 2.83 0.53
CA LEU A 135 -1.70 2.11 -0.55
C LEU A 135 -3.16 1.78 -0.16
N GLY A 136 -3.39 1.41 1.11
CA GLY A 136 -4.73 1.15 1.64
C GLY A 136 -5.64 2.38 1.61
N ASP A 137 -5.16 3.53 2.08
CA ASP A 137 -5.91 4.79 2.01
C ASP A 137 -6.21 5.20 0.56
N PHE A 138 -5.26 4.95 -0.34
CA PHE A 138 -5.45 5.19 -1.77
C PHE A 138 -6.55 4.29 -2.36
N GLN A 139 -6.58 3.00 -2.02
CA GLN A 139 -7.62 2.06 -2.47
C GLN A 139 -9.01 2.43 -1.94
N ILE A 140 -9.10 2.93 -0.70
CA ILE A 140 -10.34 3.48 -0.15
C ILE A 140 -10.80 4.69 -0.97
N ALA A 141 -9.90 5.64 -1.26
CA ALA A 141 -10.23 6.80 -2.09
C ALA A 141 -10.68 6.40 -3.50
N ALA A 142 -10.03 5.41 -4.12
CA ALA A 142 -10.44 4.89 -5.42
C ALA A 142 -11.87 4.35 -5.42
N SER A 143 -12.25 3.65 -4.35
CA SER A 143 -13.62 3.15 -4.18
C SER A 143 -14.64 4.27 -3.96
N ILE A 144 -14.28 5.36 -3.26
CA ILE A 144 -15.13 6.55 -3.09
C ILE A 144 -15.41 7.22 -4.43
N TRP A 145 -14.38 7.38 -5.27
CA TRP A 145 -14.48 8.18 -6.50
C TRP A 145 -14.90 7.41 -7.75
N SER A 146 -14.85 6.07 -7.75
CA SER A 146 -15.09 5.23 -8.94
C SER A 146 -16.41 5.56 -9.66
N GLU A 147 -17.51 5.66 -8.93
CA GLU A 147 -18.83 5.95 -9.53
C GLU A 147 -18.89 7.36 -10.14
N GLN A 148 -18.37 8.37 -9.41
CA GLN A 148 -18.37 9.74 -9.91
C GLN A 148 -17.48 9.89 -11.14
N ILE A 149 -16.32 9.24 -11.17
CA ILE A 149 -15.42 9.26 -12.33
C ILE A 149 -16.10 8.62 -13.54
N HIS A 150 -16.80 7.50 -13.39
CA HIS A 150 -17.57 6.92 -14.48
C HIS A 150 -18.63 7.89 -15.01
N GLN A 151 -19.34 8.60 -14.13
CA GLN A 151 -20.32 9.60 -14.53
C GLN A 151 -19.68 10.79 -15.25
N ASP A 152 -18.53 11.28 -14.79
CA ASP A 152 -17.80 12.38 -15.45
C ASP A 152 -17.34 11.99 -16.86
N ILE A 153 -16.81 10.77 -17.02
CA ILE A 153 -16.40 10.21 -18.30
C ILE A 153 -17.58 10.15 -19.27
N GLN A 154 -18.76 9.70 -18.80
CA GLN A 154 -19.96 9.64 -19.63
C GLN A 154 -20.50 11.03 -19.98
N ALA A 155 -20.40 11.98 -19.04
CA ALA A 155 -20.89 13.34 -19.24
C ALA A 155 -20.01 14.16 -20.21
N ASN A 156 -18.68 14.06 -20.07
CA ASN A 156 -17.75 14.79 -20.92
C ASN A 156 -16.37 14.10 -20.97
N PHE A 157 -16.27 13.10 -21.83
CA PHE A 157 -15.05 12.34 -22.07
C PHE A 157 -13.84 13.21 -22.47
N GLU A 158 -14.06 14.24 -23.29
CA GLU A 158 -12.98 15.10 -23.79
C GLU A 158 -12.39 15.95 -22.67
N ALA A 159 -13.24 16.57 -21.83
CA ALA A 159 -12.76 17.33 -20.67
C ALA A 159 -12.04 16.44 -19.65
N TYR A 160 -12.58 15.25 -19.38
CA TYR A 160 -11.93 14.27 -18.51
C TYR A 160 -10.54 13.90 -19.03
N THR A 161 -10.45 13.52 -20.31
CA THR A 161 -9.19 13.09 -20.93
C THR A 161 -8.17 14.22 -20.97
N SER A 162 -8.59 15.44 -21.33
CA SER A 162 -7.70 16.61 -21.34
C SER A 162 -7.11 16.91 -19.96
N GLN A 163 -7.90 16.74 -18.88
CA GLN A 163 -7.40 16.89 -17.52
C GLN A 163 -6.37 15.79 -17.15
N GLN A 164 -6.64 14.54 -17.52
CA GLN A 164 -5.71 13.42 -17.30
C GLN A 164 -4.39 13.64 -18.05
N ASP A 165 -4.45 14.10 -19.30
CA ASP A 165 -3.27 14.40 -20.12
C ASP A 165 -2.43 15.54 -19.50
N ALA A 166 -3.08 16.57 -18.97
CA ALA A 166 -2.38 17.66 -18.29
C ALA A 166 -1.62 17.18 -17.04
N TYR A 167 -2.22 16.32 -16.22
CA TYR A 167 -1.53 15.69 -15.10
C TYR A 167 -0.42 14.75 -15.58
N LYS A 168 -0.65 13.98 -16.63
CA LYS A 168 0.33 13.03 -17.16
C LYS A 168 1.58 13.79 -17.64
N ALA A 169 1.42 14.86 -18.41
CA ALA A 169 2.52 15.70 -18.87
C ALA A 169 3.34 16.27 -17.69
N LYS A 170 2.67 16.75 -16.64
CA LYS A 170 3.32 17.23 -15.41
C LYS A 170 4.22 16.17 -14.79
N TYR A 171 3.72 14.95 -14.59
CA TYR A 171 4.48 13.90 -13.91
C TYR A 171 5.51 13.21 -14.82
N GLN A 172 5.28 13.15 -16.13
CA GLN A 172 6.29 12.72 -17.08
C GLN A 172 7.50 13.66 -17.04
N GLN A 173 7.29 14.98 -17.04
CA GLN A 173 8.36 15.94 -16.90
C GLN A 173 9.11 15.75 -15.56
N LEU A 174 8.36 15.67 -14.45
CA LEU A 174 8.94 15.48 -13.13
C LEU A 174 9.85 14.25 -13.04
N PHE A 175 9.42 13.10 -13.57
CA PHE A 175 10.17 11.86 -13.49
C PHE A 175 11.31 11.78 -14.51
N ALA A 176 11.15 12.36 -15.70
CA ALA A 176 12.24 12.51 -16.66
C ALA A 176 13.39 13.36 -16.10
N ASP A 177 13.07 14.50 -15.48
CA ASP A 177 14.06 15.37 -14.85
C ASP A 177 14.81 14.66 -13.72
N ALA A 178 14.10 13.86 -12.91
CA ALA A 178 14.68 13.08 -11.82
C ALA A 178 15.62 11.95 -12.30
N GLN A 179 15.44 11.43 -13.53
CA GLN A 179 16.30 10.40 -14.13
C GLN A 179 17.46 10.97 -14.97
N GLY A 180 17.68 12.29 -14.91
CA GLY A 180 18.81 12.97 -15.56
C GLY A 180 18.45 13.81 -16.78
N GLY A 181 17.15 13.98 -17.07
CA GLY A 181 16.65 14.78 -18.19
C GLY A 181 16.99 14.15 -19.56
N ASN A 182 16.19 14.45 -20.58
CA ASN A 182 16.51 14.08 -21.95
C ASN A 182 17.85 14.72 -22.37
N VAL A 183 18.95 13.96 -22.28
CA VAL A 183 20.24 14.28 -22.92
C VAL A 183 20.13 14.31 -24.46
N ALA A 184 18.93 14.03 -25.00
CA ALA A 184 18.67 13.95 -26.43
C ALA A 184 18.32 15.28 -27.11
N ASP A 185 17.98 16.35 -26.37
CA ASP A 185 17.58 17.63 -26.98
C ASP A 185 18.75 18.60 -27.25
N ASP A 186 19.97 18.26 -26.82
CA ASP A 186 21.16 19.14 -26.91
C ASP A 186 22.14 18.83 -28.06
N ILE A 187 21.78 17.97 -29.03
CA ILE A 187 22.61 17.76 -30.23
C ILE A 187 22.00 18.46 -31.44
N GLN A 188 22.34 19.74 -31.59
CA GLN A 188 22.26 20.40 -32.90
C GLN A 188 23.46 19.94 -33.75
N PHE A 189 23.17 19.27 -34.87
CA PHE A 189 24.13 19.01 -35.96
C PHE A 189 24.08 20.13 -37.01
#